data_AF-A0A803ND71-F1
#
_entry.id   AF-A0A803ND71-F1
#
_cell.length_a   1.000
_cell.length_b   1.000
_cell.length_c   1.000
_cell.angle_alpha   90.00
_cell.angle_beta   90.00
_cell.angle_gamma   90.00
#
_symmetry.space_group_name_H-M   'P 1'
#
loop_
_entity.id
_entity.type
_entity.pdbx_description
1 polymer ?
#
loop_
_entity_poly.entity_id
_entity_poly.type
_entity_poly.pdbx_seq_one_letter_code
_entity_poly.pdbx_strand_id
1 'polypeptide(L)'
;MNLTVDVHCFAISASNLKNLFIGMNDWGSKVCRFAIDAAKLEHCEIHGYLAFYEFVRTPIDLQMVLISVEEPSDDEKDDDFDMDYEYYSLILGLLQGISCVRSLVFYYLWC
;
A
#
# COMPACT_ATOMS: atom_id res chain seq x y z
N MET A 1 1.04 -6.60 24.39
CA MET A 1 -0.06 -5.62 24.43
C MET A 1 -0.97 -5.91 23.25
N ASN A 2 -2.29 -6.02 23.46
CA ASN A 2 -3.25 -6.12 22.36
C ASN A 2 -3.44 -4.71 21.79
N LEU A 3 -2.64 -4.37 20.78
CA LEU A 3 -2.89 -3.21 19.93
C LEU A 3 -4.03 -3.60 19.00
N THR A 4 -5.27 -3.40 19.44
CA THR A 4 -6.41 -3.29 18.51
C THR A 4 -6.25 -1.97 17.75
N VAL A 5 -5.30 -1.94 16.82
CA VAL A 5 -5.24 -0.89 15.81
C VAL A 5 -6.51 -1.05 14.98
N ASP A 6 -7.35 -0.01 14.95
CA ASP A 6 -8.57 -0.01 14.14
C ASP A 6 -8.19 0.01 12.65
N VAL A 7 -7.91 -1.17 12.10
CA VAL A 7 -7.56 -1.32 10.68
C VAL A 7 -8.78 -1.01 9.83
N HIS A 8 -8.71 0.07 9.06
CA HIS A 8 -9.77 0.45 8.14
C HIS A 8 -9.62 -0.37 6.85
N CYS A 9 -10.56 -1.29 6.62
CA CYS A 9 -10.54 -2.20 5.47
C CYS A 9 -11.35 -1.64 4.30
N PHE A 10 -10.72 -1.49 3.14
CA PHE A 10 -11.32 -1.09 1.88
C PHE A 10 -11.32 -2.27 0.91
N ALA A 11 -12.48 -2.59 0.32
CA ALA A 11 -12.59 -3.59 -0.72
C ALA A 11 -12.82 -2.92 -2.08
N ILE A 12 -11.93 -3.17 -3.04
CA ILE A 12 -12.02 -2.66 -4.41
C ILE A 12 -12.30 -3.86 -5.32
N SER A 13 -13.53 -4.01 -5.80
CA SER A 13 -13.90 -5.03 -6.79
C SER A 13 -14.18 -4.38 -8.13
N ALA A 14 -13.23 -4.50 -9.07
CA ALA A 14 -13.29 -3.80 -10.34
C ALA A 14 -12.64 -4.65 -11.46
N SER A 15 -13.42 -5.58 -12.02
CA SER A 15 -12.94 -6.63 -12.94
C SER A 15 -12.42 -6.13 -14.31
N ASN A 16 -12.75 -4.91 -14.70
CA ASN A 16 -12.28 -4.30 -15.95
C ASN A 16 -11.32 -3.12 -15.71
N LEU A 17 -10.93 -2.87 -14.45
CA LEU A 17 -10.02 -1.78 -14.12
C LEU A 17 -8.62 -2.09 -14.68
N LYS A 18 -8.07 -1.14 -15.42
CA LYS A 18 -6.72 -1.23 -16.00
C LYS A 18 -5.68 -0.41 -15.25
N ASN A 19 -6.10 0.72 -14.68
CA ASN A 19 -5.22 1.62 -13.97
C ASN A 19 -5.84 1.90 -12.59
N LEU A 20 -5.04 1.76 -11.54
CA LEU A 20 -5.42 2.05 -10.17
C LEU A 20 -4.42 3.03 -9.58
N PHE A 21 -4.92 4.13 -9.04
CA PHE A 21 -4.13 5.13 -8.33
C PHE A 21 -4.72 5.29 -6.93
N ILE A 22 -3.92 5.01 -5.91
CA ILE A 22 -4.28 5.20 -4.51
C ILE A 22 -3.30 6.21 -3.93
N GLY A 23 -3.81 7.41 -3.61
CA GLY A 23 -3.07 8.43 -2.88
C GLY A 23 -3.64 8.53 -1.46
N MET A 24 -2.78 8.37 -0.46
CA MET A 24 -3.13 8.54 0.94
C MET A 24 -2.40 9.74 1.53
N ASN A 25 -3.09 10.88 1.50
CA ASN A 25 -2.59 12.09 2.12
C ASN A 25 -3.30 12.22 3.48
N ASP A 26 -2.54 12.37 4.56
CA ASP A 26 -3.00 13.01 5.79
C ASP A 26 -4.06 12.25 6.63
N TRP A 27 -3.95 10.91 6.71
CA TRP A 27 -4.82 10.10 7.58
C TRP A 27 -4.08 9.77 8.87
N GLY A 28 -4.18 10.65 9.88
CA GLY A 28 -3.54 10.46 11.18
C GLY A 28 -3.68 9.04 11.72
N SER A 29 -2.55 8.44 12.14
CA SER A 29 -2.28 7.12 12.75
C SER A 29 -3.13 5.89 12.34
N LYS A 30 -4.00 5.99 11.34
CA LYS A 30 -4.94 4.93 10.97
C LYS A 30 -4.36 4.04 9.89
N VAL A 31 -3.96 2.85 10.32
CA VAL A 31 -3.58 1.75 9.44
C VAL A 31 -4.77 1.37 8.54
N CYS A 32 -4.57 1.44 7.23
CA CYS A 32 -5.56 1.03 6.23
C CYS A 32 -5.16 -0.32 5.58
N ARG A 33 -6.15 -1.12 5.20
CA ARG A 33 -5.96 -2.35 4.40
C ARG A 33 -6.82 -2.29 3.15
N PHE A 34 -6.22 -2.47 1.99
CA PHE A 34 -6.89 -2.54 0.70
C PHE A 34 -6.90 -3.97 0.18
N ALA A 35 -8.10 -4.54 0.01
CA ALA A 35 -8.31 -5.79 -0.71
C ALA A 35 -8.72 -5.46 -2.15
N ILE A 36 -7.83 -5.72 -3.11
CA ILE A 36 -7.97 -5.34 -4.52
C ILE A 36 -8.28 -6.58 -5.35
N ASP A 37 -9.46 -6.58 -5.97
CA ASP A 37 -9.91 -7.59 -6.93
C ASP A 37 -10.07 -6.94 -8.32
N ALA A 38 -8.95 -6.85 -9.04
CA ALA A 38 -8.85 -6.23 -10.36
C ALA A 38 -7.98 -7.10 -11.29
N ALA A 39 -8.58 -8.14 -11.88
CA ALA A 39 -7.84 -9.15 -12.65
C ALA A 39 -7.15 -8.61 -13.92
N LYS A 40 -7.66 -7.53 -14.52
CA LYS A 40 -7.13 -6.88 -15.74
C LYS A 40 -6.27 -5.66 -15.44
N LEU A 41 -5.81 -5.51 -14.20
CA LEU A 41 -5.01 -4.38 -13.80
C LEU A 41 -3.66 -4.43 -14.53
N GLU A 42 -3.34 -3.37 -15.25
CA GLU A 42 -2.10 -3.22 -16.02
C GLU A 42 -1.13 -2.30 -15.27
N HIS A 43 -1.63 -1.23 -14.63
CA HIS A 43 -0.83 -0.26 -13.87
C HIS A 43 -1.41 -0.01 -12.49
N CYS A 44 -0.55 -0.03 -11.47
CA CYS A 44 -0.90 0.28 -10.09
C CYS A 44 0.07 1.33 -9.55
N GLU A 45 -0.47 2.42 -9.02
CA GLU A 45 0.30 3.44 -8.31
C GLU A 45 -0.24 3.62 -6.90
N ILE A 46 0.67 3.60 -5.94
CA ILE A 46 0.40 3.77 -4.52
C ILE A 46 1.31 4.88 -4.01
N HIS A 47 0.71 5.91 -3.42
CA HIS A 47 1.41 7.09 -2.89
C HIS A 47 0.94 7.41 -1.47
N GLY A 48 1.87 7.83 -0.61
CA GLY A 48 1.58 8.40 0.70
C GLY A 48 1.88 7.47 1.88
N TYR A 49 1.08 7.56 2.95
CA TYR A 49 1.33 6.93 4.27
C TYR A 49 1.01 5.41 4.35
N LEU A 50 1.22 4.82 5.55
CA LEU A 50 1.13 3.37 5.85
C LEU A 50 -0.21 2.71 5.43
N ALA A 51 -0.15 1.81 4.44
CA ALA A 51 -1.28 0.95 4.07
C ALA A 51 -0.85 -0.46 3.64
N PHE A 52 -1.63 -1.45 4.07
CA PHE A 52 -1.49 -2.83 3.63
C PHE A 52 -2.28 -3.04 2.35
N TYR A 53 -1.66 -3.64 1.33
CA TYR A 53 -2.34 -3.98 0.08
C TYR A 53 -2.31 -5.47 -0.15
N GLU A 54 -3.47 -6.03 -0.45
CA GLU A 54 -3.67 -7.42 -0.76
C GLU A 54 -4.39 -7.52 -2.11
N PHE A 55 -3.77 -8.21 -3.06
CA PHE A 55 -4.44 -8.57 -4.30
C PHE A 55 -5.20 -9.88 -4.09
N VAL A 56 -6.54 -9.82 -4.11
CA VAL A 56 -7.43 -10.98 -3.91
C VAL A 56 -7.18 -12.05 -4.97
N ARG A 57 -6.80 -11.61 -6.17
CA ARG A 57 -6.35 -12.45 -7.28
C ARG A 57 -5.11 -11.82 -7.89
N THR A 58 -4.13 -12.63 -8.26
CA THR A 58 -2.93 -12.17 -8.95
C THR A 58 -3.31 -11.48 -10.26
N PRO A 59 -3.02 -10.18 -10.43
CA PRO A 59 -3.28 -9.47 -11.68
C PRO A 59 -2.22 -9.85 -12.72
N ILE A 60 -2.50 -10.90 -13.50
CA ILE A 60 -1.53 -11.47 -14.46
C ILE A 60 -1.07 -10.49 -15.55
N ASP A 61 -1.87 -9.46 -15.82
CA ASP A 61 -1.60 -8.43 -16.83
C ASP A 61 -0.81 -7.24 -16.24
N LEU A 62 -0.46 -7.28 -14.94
CA LEU A 62 0.20 -6.18 -14.25
C LEU A 62 1.59 -5.93 -14.84
N GLN A 63 1.76 -4.77 -15.48
CA GLN A 63 2.99 -4.38 -16.15
C GLN A 63 3.85 -3.50 -15.26
N MET A 64 3.21 -2.56 -14.56
CA MET A 64 3.91 -1.54 -13.77
C MET A 64 3.27 -1.41 -12.40
N VAL A 65 4.14 -1.40 -11.39
CA VAL A 65 3.80 -1.01 -10.03
C VAL A 65 4.76 0.09 -9.61
N LEU A 66 4.18 1.21 -9.20
CA LEU A 66 4.88 2.32 -8.59
C LEU A 66 4.41 2.45 -7.16
N ILE A 67 5.37 2.46 -6.23
CA ILE A 67 5.11 2.66 -4.81
C ILE A 67 6.00 3.81 -4.35
N SER A 68 5.34 4.85 -3.85
CA SER A 68 5.95 6.02 -3.23
C SER A 68 5.48 6.08 -1.80
N VAL A 69 6.42 5.99 -0.85
CA VAL A 69 6.09 6.11 0.57
C VAL A 69 6.76 7.35 1.13
N GLU A 70 5.98 8.13 1.86
CA GLU A 70 6.41 9.36 2.53
C GLU A 70 6.72 9.05 4.00
N GLU A 71 7.81 9.61 4.52
CA GLU A 71 8.09 9.58 5.95
C GLU A 71 7.18 10.58 6.67
N PRO A 72 6.54 10.23 7.80
CA PRO A 72 5.89 11.21 8.65
C PRO A 72 6.84 12.32 9.03
N SER A 73 6.34 13.55 8.98
CA SER A 73 7.06 14.70 9.54
C SER A 73 7.34 14.47 11.03
N ASP A 74 8.42 15.06 11.56
CA ASP A 74 8.79 14.91 12.98
C ASP A 74 7.65 15.35 13.94
N ASP A 75 6.75 16.22 13.48
CA ASP A 75 5.59 16.70 14.23
C ASP A 75 4.43 15.67 14.27
N GLU A 76 4.49 14.62 13.45
CA GLU A 76 3.50 13.53 13.32
C GLU A 76 4.00 12.18 13.85
N LYS A 77 5.24 12.12 14.32
CA LYS A 77 5.83 10.90 14.91
C LYS A 77 5.25 10.69 16.31
N ASP A 78 4.43 9.65 16.47
CA ASP A 78 4.02 9.16 17.79
C ASP A 78 5.22 8.42 18.43
N ASP A 79 5.66 8.86 19.62
CA ASP A 79 6.86 8.34 20.31
C ASP A 79 6.82 6.82 20.61
N ASP A 80 5.64 6.20 20.57
CA ASP A 80 5.41 4.77 20.83
C ASP A 80 5.33 3.91 19.53
N PHE A 81 5.41 4.53 18.36
CA PHE A 81 5.26 3.83 17.07
C PHE A 81 6.63 3.43 16.50
N ASP A 82 6.95 2.13 16.56
CA ASP A 82 8.19 1.57 16.00
C ASP A 82 8.07 1.49 14.47
N MET A 83 8.21 2.66 13.84
CA MET A 83 7.97 2.92 12.42
C MET A 83 8.71 1.93 11.52
N ASP A 84 9.94 1.57 11.89
CA ASP A 84 10.81 0.71 11.09
C ASP A 84 10.23 -0.70 10.92
N TYR A 85 9.70 -1.31 12.00
CA TYR A 85 9.22 -2.69 11.94
C TYR A 85 7.93 -2.83 11.13
N GLU A 86 6.96 -1.93 11.36
CA GLU A 86 5.68 -1.98 10.66
C GLU A 86 5.85 -1.70 9.17
N TYR A 87 6.77 -0.80 8.81
CA TYR A 87 7.14 -0.46 7.44
C TYR A 87 7.62 -1.66 6.62
N TYR A 88 8.50 -2.51 7.17
CA TYR A 88 8.99 -3.69 6.46
C TYR A 88 7.87 -4.71 6.18
N SER A 89 6.96 -4.92 7.14
CA SER A 89 5.81 -5.82 6.96
C SER A 89 4.85 -5.35 5.85
N LEU A 90 4.70 -4.03 5.66
CA LEU A 90 3.84 -3.44 4.64
C LEU A 90 4.35 -3.70 3.21
N ILE A 91 5.66 -3.52 3.01
CA ILE A 91 6.32 -3.81 1.72
C ILE A 91 6.21 -5.29 1.38
N LEU A 92 6.40 -6.18 2.35
CA LEU A 92 6.36 -7.62 2.11
C LEU A 92 4.98 -8.12 1.66
N GLY A 93 3.90 -7.57 2.21
CA GLY A 93 2.53 -7.88 1.76
C GLY A 93 2.28 -7.44 0.32
N LEU A 94 2.74 -6.24 -0.03
CA LEU A 94 2.69 -5.70 -1.40
C LEU A 94 3.46 -6.59 -2.38
N LEU A 95 4.69 -6.97 -2.03
CA LEU A 95 5.58 -7.79 -2.86
C LEU A 95 4.98 -9.18 -3.18
N GLN A 96 4.21 -9.78 -2.26
CA GLN A 96 3.53 -11.05 -2.54
C GLN A 96 2.46 -10.92 -3.64
N GLY A 97 1.69 -9.82 -3.62
CA GLY A 97 0.59 -9.61 -4.54
C GLY A 97 1.00 -9.17 -5.95
N ILE A 98 2.21 -8.60 -6.10
CA ILE A 98 2.75 -8.10 -7.37
C ILE A 98 3.85 -9.00 -7.98
N SER A 99 3.92 -10.25 -7.55
CA SER A 99 4.97 -11.21 -7.95
C SER A 99 5.14 -11.43 -9.46
N CYS A 100 4.13 -11.09 -10.27
CA CYS A 100 4.16 -11.17 -11.73
C CYS A 100 4.49 -9.85 -12.45
N VAL A 101 4.79 -8.77 -11.72
CA VAL A 101 5.03 -7.45 -12.31
C VAL A 101 6.29 -7.43 -13.18
N ARG A 102 6.23 -6.73 -14.32
CA ARG A 102 7.39 -6.54 -15.21
C ARG A 102 8.31 -5.41 -14.75
N SER A 103 7.74 -4.34 -14.21
CA SER A 103 8.49 -3.18 -13.72
C SER A 103 7.98 -2.82 -12.33
N LEU A 104 8.89 -2.87 -11.37
CA LEU A 104 8.67 -2.39 -10.01
C LEU A 104 9.54 -1.15 -9.78
N VAL A 105 8.89 -0.04 -9.43
CA VAL A 105 9.55 1.19 -9.03
C VAL A 105 9.19 1.46 -7.58
N PHE A 106 10.21 1.52 -6.73
CA PHE A 106 10.08 1.82 -5.32
C PHE A 106 10.97 3.01 -4.99
N TYR A 107 10.40 4.07 -4.42
CA TYR A 107 11.19 5.19 -3.91
C TYR A 107 10.62 5.73 -2.61
N TYR A 108 11.55 6.16 -1.77
CA TYR A 108 11.31 6.80 -0.50
C TYR A 108 11.38 8.31 -0.71
N LEU A 109 10.33 9.04 -0.33
CA LEU A 109 10.35 10.50 -0.34
C LEU A 109 10.74 11.00 1.06
N TRP A 110 11.85 11.73 1.13
CA TRP A 110 12.19 12.56 2.28
C TRP A 110 11.46 13.89 2.11
N CYS A 111 10.50 14.16 2.99
CA CYS A 111 9.82 15.46 3.08
C CYS A 111 10.55 16.40 4.04
#